data_AF-A0A1F5EX78-F1
#
_entry.id   AF-A0A1F5EX78-F1
#
_cell.length_a   1.000
_cell.length_b   1.000
_cell.length_c   1.000
_cell.angle_alpha   90.00
_cell.angle_beta   90.00
_cell.angle_gamma   90.00
#
_symmetry.space_group_name_H-M   'P 1'
#
loop_
_entity.id
_entity.type
_entity.pdbx_description
1 polymer ?
#
loop_
_entity_poly.entity_id
_entity_poly.type
_entity_poly.pdbx_seq_one_letter_code
_entity_poly.pdbx_strand_id
1 'polypeptide(L)'
;MGIERKLVDVEAAKNGFTRAQRKWVKEAYETILGSVFCVFPVWNGEEYVYCGDENVEIHHVQPRGWCIRVLKVDPNIPENAAPLCPEHHRIGQRDRPLTREEQEVIHLDSAYANRNYRKNRKPTSYDRMKDQRYRLCSDNIPYWYELWDIYLAELAEDVISEFKQSFPDHTWPGRRR
;
A
#
# COMPACT_ATOMS: atom_id res chain seq x y z
N MET A 1 -6.05 -2.35 -23.57
CA MET A 1 -4.75 -3.05 -23.69
C MET A 1 -4.64 -4.00 -22.52
N GLY A 2 -4.45 -5.30 -22.74
CA GLY A 2 -4.33 -6.27 -21.64
C GLY A 2 -2.93 -6.24 -21.06
N ILE A 3 -2.80 -5.93 -19.77
CA ILE A 3 -1.51 -5.99 -19.06
C ILE A 3 -1.10 -7.47 -18.95
N GLU A 4 -0.05 -7.87 -19.67
CA GLU A 4 0.52 -9.21 -19.61
C GLU A 4 1.18 -9.41 -18.23
N ARG A 5 0.45 -10.04 -17.30
CA ARG A 5 0.91 -10.27 -15.92
C ARG A 5 1.92 -11.42 -15.92
N LYS A 6 3.22 -11.12 -15.82
CA LYS A 6 4.26 -12.14 -15.65
C LYS A 6 4.07 -12.89 -14.33
N LEU A 7 3.99 -14.22 -14.41
CA LEU A 7 4.06 -15.12 -13.26
C LEU A 7 5.42 -14.96 -12.56
N VAL A 8 5.40 -14.80 -11.24
CA VAL A 8 6.60 -14.45 -10.47
C VAL A 8 7.09 -15.63 -9.65
N ASP A 9 8.40 -15.74 -9.52
CA ASP A 9 9.04 -16.51 -8.45
C ASP A 9 8.59 -15.96 -7.07
N VAL A 10 7.73 -16.74 -6.44
CA VAL A 10 7.06 -16.41 -5.17
C VAL A 10 8.05 -16.09 -4.05
N GLU A 11 9.28 -16.62 -4.10
CA GLU A 11 10.28 -16.35 -3.06
C GLU A 11 10.88 -14.95 -3.17
N ALA A 12 11.21 -14.51 -4.38
CA ALA A 12 11.70 -13.15 -4.61
C ALA A 12 10.64 -12.11 -4.21
N ALA A 13 9.35 -12.41 -4.33
CA ALA A 13 8.24 -11.51 -4.00
C ALA A 13 7.96 -11.34 -2.49
N LYS A 14 8.56 -12.17 -1.61
CA LYS A 14 8.29 -12.13 -0.15
C LYS A 14 8.73 -10.81 0.51
N ASN A 15 9.78 -10.18 0.00
CA ASN A 15 10.29 -8.91 0.53
C ASN A 15 9.46 -7.74 -0.02
N GLY A 16 9.17 -6.71 0.81
CA GLY A 16 8.55 -5.47 0.33
C GLY A 16 9.46 -4.70 -0.63
N PHE A 17 9.04 -3.53 -1.12
CA PHE A 17 9.86 -2.70 -2.03
C PHE A 17 11.31 -2.58 -1.55
N THR A 18 12.29 -2.59 -2.45
CA THR A 18 13.68 -2.33 -2.08
C THR A 18 13.88 -0.83 -1.76
N ARG A 19 15.04 -0.45 -1.20
CA ARG A 19 15.36 0.97 -0.99
C ARG A 19 15.38 1.76 -2.31
N ALA A 20 15.93 1.16 -3.37
CA ALA A 20 15.98 1.77 -4.70
C ALA A 20 14.58 1.94 -5.29
N GLN A 21 13.72 0.91 -5.18
CA GLN A 21 12.32 0.96 -5.61
C GLN A 21 11.54 2.05 -4.87
N ARG A 22 11.67 2.14 -3.54
CA ARG A 22 11.04 3.22 -2.77
C ARG A 22 11.51 4.60 -3.21
N LYS A 23 12.82 4.78 -3.46
CA LYS A 23 13.37 6.05 -3.92
C LYS A 23 12.77 6.42 -5.29
N TRP A 24 12.74 5.47 -6.22
CA TRP A 24 12.17 5.67 -7.56
C TRP A 24 10.70 6.09 -7.51
N VAL A 25 9.88 5.44 -6.67
CA VAL A 25 8.46 5.84 -6.50
C VAL A 25 8.36 7.25 -5.93
N LYS A 26 9.15 7.59 -4.90
CA LYS A 26 9.15 8.95 -4.34
C LYS A 26 9.50 9.98 -5.40
N GLU A 27 10.54 9.75 -6.20
CA GLU A 27 10.96 10.63 -7.29
C GLU A 27 9.87 10.79 -8.37
N ALA A 28 9.17 9.71 -8.72
CA ALA A 28 8.04 9.78 -9.66
C ALA A 28 6.92 10.69 -9.14
N TYR A 29 6.48 10.48 -7.91
CA TYR A 29 5.45 11.32 -7.28
C TYR A 29 5.91 12.77 -7.10
N GLU A 30 7.15 13.00 -6.69
CA GLU A 30 7.73 14.34 -6.57
C GLU A 30 7.73 15.08 -7.90
N THR A 31 8.07 14.39 -8.98
CA THR A 31 8.19 14.99 -10.30
C THR A 31 6.82 15.32 -10.89
N ILE A 32 5.84 14.42 -10.76
CA ILE A 32 4.51 14.59 -11.36
C ILE A 32 3.60 15.49 -10.52
N LEU A 33 3.64 15.36 -9.19
CA LEU A 33 2.77 16.14 -8.29
C LEU A 33 3.46 17.37 -7.69
N GLY A 34 4.75 17.55 -7.94
CA GLY A 34 5.57 18.65 -7.40
C GLY A 34 6.09 18.43 -5.97
N SER A 35 5.63 17.39 -5.27
CA SER A 35 6.12 16.99 -3.95
C SER A 35 5.69 15.56 -3.59
N VAL A 36 6.31 14.98 -2.55
CA VAL A 36 5.96 13.65 -2.04
C VAL A 36 5.23 13.77 -0.71
N PHE A 37 3.93 13.54 -0.73
CA PHE A 37 3.06 13.60 0.44
C PHE A 37 2.06 12.44 0.44
N CYS A 38 1.32 12.31 1.53
CA CYS A 38 0.30 11.29 1.70
C CYS A 38 -0.85 11.57 0.72
N VAL A 39 -1.04 10.66 -0.24
CA VAL A 39 -2.10 10.76 -1.26
C VAL A 39 -3.43 10.14 -0.81
N PHE A 40 -3.57 9.81 0.48
CA PHE A 40 -4.85 9.33 0.99
C PHE A 40 -5.93 10.43 0.85
N PRO A 41 -7.12 10.13 0.30
CA PRO A 41 -8.18 11.10 0.15
C PRO A 41 -8.85 11.36 1.50
N VAL A 42 -8.91 12.62 1.92
CA VAL A 42 -9.56 13.08 3.15
C VAL A 42 -10.65 14.09 2.82
N TRP A 43 -11.78 14.01 3.53
CA TRP A 43 -12.87 14.97 3.36
C TRP A 43 -12.59 16.25 4.13
N ASN A 44 -12.51 17.40 3.46
CA ASN A 44 -12.26 18.70 4.12
C ASN A 44 -13.54 19.44 4.54
N GLY A 45 -14.72 18.88 4.27
CA GLY A 45 -16.02 19.54 4.46
C GLY A 45 -16.75 19.85 3.16
N GLU A 46 -16.03 19.99 2.05
CA GLU A 46 -16.56 20.40 0.74
C GLU A 46 -16.20 19.41 -0.36
N GLU A 47 -14.97 18.89 -0.33
CA GLU A 47 -14.46 17.95 -1.31
C GLU A 47 -13.44 16.98 -0.70
N TYR A 48 -13.07 15.96 -1.48
CA TYR A 48 -11.96 15.09 -1.14
C TYR A 48 -10.65 15.73 -1.61
N VAL A 49 -9.72 15.91 -0.67
CA VAL A 49 -8.37 16.43 -0.93
C VAL A 49 -7.33 15.41 -0.47
N TYR A 50 -6.07 15.59 -0.86
CA TYR A 50 -4.98 14.77 -0.33
C TYR A 50 -4.67 15.12 1.12
N CYS A 51 -4.37 14.11 1.92
CA CYS A 51 -3.94 14.28 3.30
C CYS A 51 -2.75 15.24 3.43
N GLY A 52 -1.78 15.20 2.51
CA GLY A 52 -0.71 16.20 2.43
C GLY A 52 0.45 16.02 3.42
N ASP A 53 0.41 15.04 4.32
CA ASP A 53 1.52 14.76 5.25
C ASP A 53 2.76 14.25 4.48
N GLU A 54 3.91 14.92 4.66
CA GLU A 54 5.18 14.61 3.99
C GLU A 54 5.91 13.39 4.58
N ASN A 55 5.56 12.97 5.80
CA ASN A 55 6.13 11.79 6.45
C ASN A 55 5.51 10.52 5.86
N VAL A 56 5.93 10.15 4.66
CA VAL A 56 5.34 9.03 3.92
C VAL A 56 6.20 7.78 3.83
N GLU A 57 5.48 6.68 3.75
CA GLU A 57 5.96 5.36 3.41
C GLU A 57 5.34 4.91 2.09
N ILE A 58 6.04 4.07 1.35
CA ILE A 58 5.47 3.51 0.12
C ILE A 58 4.61 2.29 0.49
N HIS A 59 3.31 2.46 0.31
CA HIS A 59 2.27 1.48 0.51
C HIS A 59 2.08 0.62 -0.75
N HIS A 60 1.76 -0.66 -0.55
CA HIS A 60 1.31 -1.55 -1.61
C HIS A 60 -0.21 -1.41 -1.76
N VAL A 61 -0.69 -0.75 -2.81
CA VAL A 61 -2.13 -0.48 -3.03
C VAL A 61 -2.93 -1.78 -2.87
N GLN A 62 -2.63 -2.77 -3.70
CA GLN A 62 -3.05 -4.15 -3.49
C GLN A 62 -2.08 -4.83 -2.52
N PRO A 63 -2.56 -5.39 -1.40
CA PRO A 63 -1.66 -5.91 -0.39
C PRO A 63 -0.83 -7.11 -0.86
N ARG A 64 0.44 -7.12 -0.46
CA ARG A 64 1.42 -8.15 -0.85
C ARG A 64 0.92 -9.60 -0.68
N GLY A 65 0.23 -9.89 0.43
CA GLY A 65 -0.30 -11.21 0.71
C GLY A 65 -1.31 -11.67 -0.32
N TRP A 66 -2.18 -10.75 -0.76
CA TRP A 66 -3.20 -10.98 -1.78
C TRP A 66 -2.58 -11.19 -3.16
N CYS A 67 -1.68 -10.28 -3.59
CA CYS A 67 -1.00 -10.39 -4.88
C CYS A 67 -0.30 -11.75 -5.07
N ILE A 68 0.38 -12.24 -4.03
CA ILE A 68 1.14 -13.49 -4.10
C ILE A 68 0.24 -14.73 -3.99
N ARG A 69 -0.73 -14.72 -3.06
CA ARG A 69 -1.50 -15.93 -2.73
C ARG A 69 -2.67 -16.13 -3.66
N VAL A 70 -3.34 -15.04 -4.00
CA VAL A 70 -4.57 -15.05 -4.80
C VAL A 70 -4.26 -14.73 -6.26
N LEU A 71 -3.70 -13.54 -6.53
CA LEU A 71 -3.57 -13.05 -7.90
C LEU A 71 -2.39 -13.64 -8.69
N LYS A 72 -1.39 -14.22 -8.00
CA LYS A 72 -0.15 -14.75 -8.59
C LYS A 72 0.64 -13.71 -9.41
N VAL A 73 0.63 -12.46 -8.96
CA VAL A 73 1.34 -11.33 -9.60
C VAL A 73 2.45 -10.78 -8.71
N ASP A 74 3.36 -9.98 -9.28
CA ASP A 74 4.39 -9.28 -8.50
C ASP A 74 3.73 -8.13 -7.74
N PRO A 75 3.72 -8.14 -6.40
CA PRO A 75 3.23 -6.99 -5.65
C PRO A 75 4.14 -5.77 -5.79
N ASN A 76 5.38 -5.92 -6.27
CA ASN A 76 6.40 -4.88 -6.27
C ASN A 76 6.60 -4.26 -7.66
N ILE A 77 5.51 -4.09 -8.39
CA ILE A 77 5.44 -3.23 -9.58
C ILE A 77 5.21 -1.77 -9.15
N PRO A 78 5.70 -0.78 -9.91
CA PRO A 78 5.55 0.62 -9.55
C PRO A 78 4.08 1.06 -9.50
N GLU A 79 3.21 0.50 -10.34
CA GLU A 79 1.77 0.80 -10.38
C GLU A 79 1.02 0.30 -9.14
N ASN A 80 1.65 -0.54 -8.32
CA ASN A 80 1.08 -1.01 -7.06
C ASN A 80 1.68 -0.24 -5.86
N ALA A 81 2.15 0.99 -6.08
CA ALA A 81 2.88 1.78 -5.09
C ALA A 81 2.26 3.17 -4.91
N ALA A 82 1.86 3.51 -3.69
CA ALA A 82 1.37 4.85 -3.35
C ALA A 82 2.03 5.38 -2.06
N PRO A 83 2.38 6.67 -1.97
CA PRO A 83 2.92 7.27 -0.75
C PRO A 83 1.79 7.55 0.25
N LEU A 84 1.83 6.89 1.41
CA LEU A 84 0.87 7.11 2.49
C LEU A 84 1.60 7.46 3.80
N CYS A 85 1.04 8.35 4.62
CA CYS A 85 1.55 8.59 5.95
C CYS A 85 1.24 7.40 6.89
N PRO A 86 1.98 7.22 8.00
CA PRO A 86 1.76 6.12 8.93
C PRO A 86 0.33 6.04 9.48
N GLU A 87 -0.35 7.17 9.67
CA GLU A 87 -1.74 7.24 10.14
C GLU A 87 -2.67 6.51 9.18
N HIS A 88 -2.75 6.98 7.93
CA HIS A 88 -3.61 6.41 6.88
C HIS A 88 -3.12 5.03 6.38
N HIS A 89 -1.84 4.72 6.55
CA HIS A 89 -1.29 3.43 6.13
C HIS A 89 -1.61 2.30 7.11
N ARG A 90 -1.21 2.43 8.40
CA ARG A 90 -1.24 1.29 9.34
C ARG A 90 -1.47 1.60 10.81
N ILE A 91 -1.27 2.85 11.25
CA ILE A 91 -1.43 3.22 12.66
C ILE A 91 -2.92 3.46 12.97
N GLY A 92 -3.65 4.03 12.01
CA GLY A 92 -5.00 4.52 12.19
C GLY A 92 -5.06 5.75 13.10
N GLN A 93 -6.25 6.35 13.16
CA GLN A 93 -6.56 7.52 13.98
C GLN A 93 -6.83 7.04 15.42
N ARG A 94 -5.88 7.29 16.34
CA ARG A 94 -5.87 6.67 17.69
C ARG A 94 -7.02 7.13 18.58
N ASP A 95 -7.48 8.35 18.36
CA ASP A 95 -8.60 9.01 19.02
C ASP A 95 -9.96 8.57 18.48
N ARG A 96 -10.00 7.86 17.34
CA ARG A 96 -11.24 7.32 16.76
C ARG A 96 -11.47 5.84 17.11
N PRO A 97 -12.72 5.36 17.11
CA PRO A 97 -13.01 3.94 17.28
C PRO A 97 -12.42 3.11 16.13
N LEU A 98 -12.12 1.82 16.37
CA LEU A 98 -11.56 0.92 15.34
C LEU A 98 -12.68 0.27 14.51
N THR A 99 -13.45 1.09 13.82
CA THR A 99 -14.52 0.67 12.90
C THR A 99 -14.13 1.07 11.48
N ARG A 100 -14.76 0.45 10.47
CA ARG A 100 -14.48 0.79 9.07
C ARG A 100 -15.04 2.17 8.71
N GLU A 101 -16.12 2.53 9.38
CA GLU A 101 -16.90 3.73 9.15
C GLU A 101 -16.22 4.97 9.73
N GLU A 102 -15.44 4.81 10.81
CA GLU A 102 -14.85 5.95 11.53
C GLU A 102 -13.32 6.09 11.32
N GLN A 103 -12.66 5.07 10.76
CA GLN A 103 -11.21 5.09 10.52
C GLN A 103 -10.88 5.37 9.06
N GLU A 104 -10.13 6.44 8.84
CA GLU A 104 -9.46 6.72 7.57
C GLU A 104 -8.12 5.96 7.54
N VAL A 105 -8.16 4.63 7.41
CA VAL A 105 -6.96 3.77 7.37
C VAL A 105 -7.13 2.60 6.42
N ILE A 106 -6.13 2.37 5.57
CA ILE A 106 -6.16 1.24 4.62
C ILE A 106 -6.09 -0.11 5.34
N HIS A 107 -5.21 -0.22 6.34
CA HIS A 107 -5.04 -1.44 7.13
C HIS A 107 -5.65 -1.32 8.53
N LEU A 108 -6.98 -1.35 8.61
CA LEU A 108 -7.71 -1.33 9.88
C LEU A 108 -7.28 -2.49 10.82
N ASP A 109 -6.97 -3.65 10.25
CA ASP A 109 -6.45 -4.79 11.00
C ASP A 109 -5.06 -4.53 11.61
N SER A 110 -4.21 -3.76 10.93
CA SER A 110 -2.92 -3.29 11.44
C SER A 110 -3.11 -2.24 12.52
N ALA A 111 -4.08 -1.32 12.37
CA ALA A 111 -4.45 -0.38 13.42
C ALA A 111 -4.94 -1.11 14.68
N TYR A 112 -5.76 -2.15 14.51
CA TYR A 112 -6.19 -3.03 15.59
C TYR A 112 -5.01 -3.75 16.24
N ALA A 113 -4.10 -4.32 15.44
CA ALA A 113 -2.93 -5.03 15.95
C ALA A 113 -2.00 -4.10 16.73
N ASN A 114 -1.77 -2.88 16.23
CA ASN A 114 -1.02 -1.82 16.89
C ASN A 114 -1.61 -1.48 18.26
N ARG A 115 -2.92 -1.17 18.32
CA ARG A 115 -3.61 -0.76 19.56
C ARG A 115 -3.61 -1.86 20.62
N ASN A 116 -3.69 -3.12 20.20
CA ASN A 116 -3.77 -4.29 21.09
C ASN A 116 -2.42 -4.95 21.38
N TYR A 117 -1.31 -4.41 20.86
CA TYR A 117 -0.01 -5.02 21.04
C TYR A 117 0.45 -4.99 22.49
N ARG A 118 0.90 -6.14 23.00
CA ARG A 118 1.51 -6.29 24.32
C ARG A 118 2.78 -7.11 24.17
N LYS A 119 3.94 -6.51 24.50
CA LYS A 119 5.28 -7.10 24.28
C LYS A 119 5.42 -8.54 24.79
N ASN A 120 4.79 -8.85 25.94
CA ASN A 120 4.94 -10.14 26.62
C ASN A 120 3.77 -11.11 26.37
N ARG A 121 2.78 -10.76 25.53
CA ARG A 121 1.63 -11.62 25.25
C ARG A 121 1.86 -12.43 23.97
N LYS A 122 1.75 -13.77 24.07
CA LYS A 122 1.83 -14.69 22.93
C LYS A 122 0.53 -15.51 22.77
N PRO A 123 0.06 -15.77 21.54
CA PRO A 123 0.47 -15.11 20.30
C PRO A 123 0.22 -13.59 20.38
N THR A 124 1.09 -12.80 19.75
CA THR A 124 0.95 -11.34 19.71
C THR A 124 -0.29 -10.95 18.89
N SER A 125 -0.76 -9.71 19.02
CA SER A 125 -1.82 -9.17 18.17
C SER A 125 -1.44 -9.24 16.68
N TYR A 126 -0.15 -9.06 16.36
CA TYR A 126 0.39 -9.21 15.00
C TYR A 126 0.38 -10.66 14.49
N ASP A 127 0.70 -11.63 15.35
CA ASP A 127 0.63 -13.05 14.98
C ASP A 127 -0.81 -13.42 14.61
N ARG A 128 -1.79 -13.00 15.43
CA ARG A 128 -3.22 -13.21 15.16
C ARG A 128 -3.67 -12.55 13.86
N MET A 129 -3.27 -11.30 13.63
CA MET A 129 -3.56 -10.58 12.39
C MET A 129 -2.99 -11.33 11.18
N LYS A 130 -1.74 -11.79 11.25
CA LYS A 130 -1.09 -12.54 10.16
C LYS A 130 -1.83 -13.86 9.85
N ASP A 131 -2.23 -14.60 10.88
CA ASP A 131 -2.99 -15.84 10.72
C ASP A 131 -4.38 -15.57 10.10
N GLN A 132 -5.04 -14.50 10.51
CA GLN A 132 -6.31 -14.07 9.92
C GLN A 132 -6.15 -13.71 8.44
N ARG A 133 -5.15 -12.89 8.08
CA ARG A 133 -4.84 -12.56 6.68
C ARG A 133 -4.59 -13.81 5.84
N TYR A 134 -3.87 -14.80 6.40
CA TYR A 134 -3.61 -16.05 5.72
C TYR A 134 -4.88 -16.83 5.41
N ARG A 135 -5.78 -16.96 6.40
CA ARG A 135 -7.08 -17.64 6.23
C ARG A 135 -7.92 -16.94 5.17
N LEU A 136 -8.10 -15.63 5.31
CA LEU A 136 -8.87 -14.82 4.36
C LEU A 136 -8.31 -14.93 2.93
N CYS A 137 -6.99 -14.87 2.75
CA CYS A 137 -6.38 -15.10 1.43
C CYS A 137 -6.64 -16.52 0.89
N SER A 138 -6.68 -17.53 1.76
CA SER A 138 -6.92 -18.93 1.35
C SER A 138 -8.37 -19.13 0.91
N ASP A 139 -9.29 -18.38 1.52
CA ASP A 139 -10.72 -18.39 1.21
C ASP A 139 -11.09 -17.40 0.09
N ASN A 140 -10.08 -16.74 -0.51
CA ASN A 140 -10.27 -15.70 -1.53
C ASN A 140 -11.13 -14.50 -1.06
N ILE A 141 -10.96 -14.11 0.20
CA ILE A 141 -11.64 -12.97 0.84
C ILE A 141 -10.62 -11.84 1.09
N PRO A 142 -10.85 -10.63 0.58
CA PRO A 142 -10.02 -9.47 0.90
C PRO A 142 -9.99 -9.18 2.40
N TYR A 143 -8.78 -9.03 2.95
CA TYR A 143 -8.58 -8.80 4.39
C TYR A 143 -8.42 -7.32 4.77
N TRP A 144 -8.43 -6.43 3.79
CA TRP A 144 -8.31 -4.99 3.97
C TRP A 144 -9.59 -4.31 3.48
N TYR A 145 -9.62 -2.98 3.53
CA TYR A 145 -10.76 -2.22 3.05
C TYR A 145 -10.52 -1.74 1.62
N GLU A 146 -11.29 -2.27 0.66
CA GLU A 146 -11.06 -2.06 -0.77
C GLU A 146 -11.56 -0.72 -1.31
N LEU A 147 -12.31 0.08 -0.51
CA LEU A 147 -12.94 1.32 -1.01
C LEU A 147 -11.92 2.26 -1.67
N TRP A 148 -10.76 2.41 -1.03
CA TRP A 148 -9.72 3.35 -1.47
C TRP A 148 -8.73 2.74 -2.46
N ASP A 149 -8.75 1.41 -2.66
CA ASP A 149 -7.82 0.73 -3.55
C ASP A 149 -8.00 1.15 -5.00
N ILE A 150 -9.24 1.31 -5.46
CA ILE A 150 -9.53 1.72 -6.84
C ILE A 150 -8.91 3.09 -7.09
N TYR A 151 -9.22 4.05 -6.21
CA TYR A 151 -8.69 5.39 -6.28
C TYR A 151 -7.15 5.42 -6.24
N LEU A 152 -6.53 4.69 -5.30
CA LEU A 152 -5.08 4.64 -5.18
C LEU A 152 -4.41 3.92 -6.37
N ALA A 153 -5.08 2.92 -6.96
CA ALA A 153 -4.58 2.20 -8.13
C ALA A 153 -4.61 3.08 -9.37
N GLU A 154 -5.72 3.79 -9.60
CA GLU A 154 -5.85 4.75 -10.70
C GLU A 154 -4.81 5.87 -10.57
N LEU A 155 -4.68 6.47 -9.39
CA LEU A 155 -3.66 7.50 -9.15
C LEU A 155 -2.24 6.98 -9.39
N ALA A 156 -1.93 5.78 -8.89
CA ALA A 156 -0.61 5.18 -9.10
C ALA A 156 -0.37 4.89 -10.59
N GLU A 157 -1.36 4.36 -11.31
CA GLU A 157 -1.26 4.11 -12.75
C GLU A 157 -1.01 5.40 -13.52
N ASP A 158 -1.75 6.47 -13.23
CA ASP A 158 -1.60 7.78 -13.88
C ASP A 158 -0.22 8.39 -13.63
N VAL A 159 0.17 8.53 -12.35
CA VAL A 159 1.46 9.11 -11.97
C VAL A 159 2.63 8.33 -12.56
N ILE A 160 2.59 6.99 -12.46
CA ILE A 160 3.67 6.15 -12.97
C ILE A 160 3.72 6.15 -14.49
N SER A 161 2.58 6.16 -15.17
CA SER A 161 2.52 6.22 -16.63
C SER A 161 3.08 7.54 -17.16
N GLU A 162 2.67 8.66 -16.57
CA GLU A 162 3.17 9.99 -16.96
C GLU A 162 4.68 10.11 -16.71
N PHE A 163 5.17 9.62 -15.55
CA PHE A 163 6.59 9.64 -15.24
C PHE A 163 7.40 8.79 -16.23
N LYS A 164 6.94 7.57 -16.56
CA LYS A 164 7.61 6.71 -17.55
C LYS A 164 7.61 7.31 -18.95
N GLN A 165 6.54 8.00 -19.35
CA GLN A 165 6.46 8.68 -20.65
C GLN A 165 7.40 9.89 -20.71
N SER A 166 7.49 10.65 -19.62
CA SER A 166 8.33 11.86 -19.53
C SER A 166 9.82 11.52 -19.35
N PHE A 167 10.14 10.40 -18.71
CA PHE A 167 11.51 9.97 -18.36
C PHE A 167 11.76 8.51 -18.76
N PRO A 168 11.77 8.18 -20.07
CA PRO A 168 11.85 6.80 -20.55
C PRO A 168 13.15 6.08 -20.14
N ASP A 169 14.24 6.81 -19.94
CA ASP A 169 15.52 6.26 -19.49
C ASP A 169 15.55 5.96 -17.98
N HIS A 170 14.59 6.50 -17.21
CA HIS A 170 14.50 6.32 -15.76
C HIS A 170 13.79 5.01 -15.40
N THR A 171 14.42 3.89 -15.73
CA THR A 171 13.80 2.55 -15.62
C THR A 171 13.55 2.09 -14.18
N TRP A 172 12.52 1.25 -13.99
CA TRP A 172 12.18 0.65 -12.70
C TRP A 172 13.35 -0.21 -12.18
N PRO A 173 13.91 0.07 -10.98
CA PRO A 173 15.04 -0.68 -10.47
C PRO A 173 14.66 -2.14 -10.19
N GLY A 174 15.39 -3.05 -10.83
CA GLY A 174 15.29 -4.48 -10.56
C GLY A 174 15.67 -4.84 -9.12
N ARG A 175 15.16 -5.99 -8.66
CA ARG A 175 15.61 -6.60 -7.41
C ARG A 175 16.97 -7.23 -7.67
N ARG A 176 18.05 -6.61 -7.18
CA ARG A 176 19.36 -7.29 -7.14
C ARG A 176 19.17 -8.60 -6.37
N ARG A 177 19.47 -9.72 -7.01
CA ARG A 177 19.45 -11.06 -6.42
C ARG A 177 20.59 -11.20 -5.43
#